data_AF-A0AAW9EX54-F1
#
_entry.id   AF-A0AAW9EX54-F1
#
_cell.length_a   1.000
_cell.length_b   1.000
_cell.length_c   1.000
_cell.angle_alpha   90.00
_cell.angle_beta   90.00
_cell.angle_gamma   90.00
#
_symmetry.space_group_name_H-M   'P 1'
#
loop_
_entity.id
_entity.type
_entity.pdbx_description
1 polymer ?
#
loop_
_entity_poly.entity_id
_entity_poly.type
_entity_poly.pdbx_seq_one_letter_code
_entity_poly.pdbx_strand_id
1 'polypeptide(L)'
;MNIRTNSIGVIAQRVIATLRKSGCQVLAVKAAQVRPMIEIAYPTDELKRDALELKEQVNGLRRRAYAARLGGCIVHWHEDLPQDDFELTGNMTAVEYLHHRAAGFPA
;
A
#
# COMPACT_ATOMS: atom_id res chain seq x y z
N MET A 1 -15.94 -13.84 29.94
CA MET A 1 -15.75 -13.92 28.47
C MET A 1 -14.38 -13.31 28.17
N ASN A 2 -13.40 -14.14 27.81
CA ASN A 2 -11.97 -13.77 27.75
C ASN A 2 -11.67 -12.94 26.50
N ILE A 3 -11.41 -11.64 26.69
CA ILE A 3 -10.85 -10.77 25.66
C ILE A 3 -9.37 -11.17 25.52
N ARG A 4 -9.07 -12.12 24.64
CA ARG A 4 -7.69 -12.37 24.22
C ARG A 4 -7.27 -11.21 23.32
N THR A 5 -6.90 -10.09 23.93
CA THR A 5 -6.26 -8.98 23.23
C THR A 5 -4.87 -9.47 22.79
N ASN A 6 -4.79 -10.06 21.60
CA ASN A 6 -3.52 -10.52 21.06
C ASN A 6 -2.60 -9.29 20.93
N SER A 7 -1.44 -9.30 21.58
CA SER A 7 -0.53 -8.15 21.68
C SER A 7 -0.19 -7.54 20.31
N ILE A 8 -0.17 -8.39 19.28
CA ILE A 8 -0.02 -8.02 17.87
C ILE A 8 -1.09 -7.04 17.39
N GLY A 9 -2.35 -7.24 17.77
CA GLY A 9 -3.47 -6.36 17.39
C GLY A 9 -3.37 -4.99 18.05
N VAL A 10 -2.95 -4.93 19.31
CA VAL A 10 -2.73 -3.65 20.04
C VAL A 10 -1.61 -2.86 19.39
N ILE A 11 -0.51 -3.52 19.03
CA ILE A 11 0.63 -2.89 18.36
C ILE A 11 0.19 -2.32 17.01
N ALA A 12 -0.51 -3.11 16.19
CA ALA A 12 -1.01 -2.66 14.89
C ALA A 12 -1.91 -1.41 15.02
N GLN A 13 -2.85 -1.41 15.99
CA GLN A 13 -3.74 -0.26 16.19
C GLN A 13 -3.00 1.02 16.59
N ARG A 14 -1.95 0.92 17.41
CA ARG A 14 -1.12 2.08 17.77
C ARG A 14 -0.40 2.64 16.54
N VAL A 15 0.21 1.76 15.73
CA VAL A 15 0.91 2.17 14.51
C VAL A 15 -0.04 2.80 13.50
N ILE A 16 -1.24 2.22 13.31
CA ILE A 16 -2.30 2.78 12.45
C ILE A 16 -2.69 4.19 12.90
N ALA A 17 -2.87 4.41 14.21
CA ALA A 17 -3.21 5.72 14.74
C ALA A 17 -2.09 6.75 14.48
N THR A 18 -0.81 6.36 14.62
CA THR A 18 0.33 7.21 14.27
C THR A 18 0.36 7.54 12.79
N LEU A 19 0.24 6.54 11.92
CA LEU A 19 0.24 6.72 10.46
C LEU A 19 -0.85 7.70 10.00
N ARG A 20 -2.08 7.54 10.51
CA ARG A 20 -3.19 8.46 10.19
C ARG A 20 -2.92 9.88 10.67
N LYS A 21 -2.35 10.05 11.86
CA LYS A 21 -1.96 11.39 12.37
C LYS A 21 -0.87 12.04 11.51
N SER A 22 -0.01 11.25 10.90
CA SER A 22 1.05 11.71 9.99
C SER A 22 0.57 11.97 8.56
N GLY A 23 -0.72 11.77 8.27
CA GLY A 23 -1.30 12.01 6.95
C GLY A 23 -1.30 10.80 6.00
N CYS A 24 -0.84 9.64 6.45
CA CYS A 24 -0.93 8.42 5.64
C CYS A 24 -2.36 7.87 5.62
N GLN A 25 -2.80 7.39 4.45
CA GLN A 25 -4.06 6.69 4.31
C GLN A 25 -3.85 5.19 4.50
N VAL A 26 -4.44 4.60 5.54
CA VAL A 26 -4.37 3.15 5.79
C VAL A 26 -5.39 2.43 4.93
N LEU A 27 -4.93 1.57 4.02
CA LEU A 27 -5.74 0.82 3.06
C LEU A 27 -6.17 -0.54 3.62
N ALA A 28 -5.22 -1.28 4.21
CA ALA A 28 -5.46 -2.62 4.71
C ALA A 28 -4.53 -2.98 5.86
N VAL A 29 -4.95 -3.96 6.67
CA VAL A 29 -4.11 -4.58 7.70
C VAL A 29 -4.13 -6.08 7.49
N LYS A 30 -2.99 -6.63 7.10
CA LYS A 30 -2.80 -8.07 6.88
C LYS A 30 -2.13 -8.65 8.13
N ALA A 31 -2.86 -9.50 8.84
CA ALA A 31 -2.32 -10.23 9.97
C ALA A 31 -1.35 -11.30 9.43
N ALA A 32 -0.04 -11.08 9.59
CA ALA A 32 0.95 -12.13 9.38
C ALA A 32 1.31 -12.79 10.70
N GLN A 33 1.81 -14.03 10.64
CA GLN A 33 2.10 -14.85 11.84
C GLN A 33 3.17 -14.22 12.77
N VAL A 34 4.08 -13.41 12.22
CA VAL A 34 5.22 -12.83 12.97
C VAL A 34 5.09 -11.33 13.18
N ARG A 35 4.72 -10.57 12.14
CA ARG A 35 4.53 -9.12 12.21
C ARG A 35 3.34 -8.70 11.34
N PRO A 36 2.41 -7.87 11.85
CA PRO A 36 1.32 -7.37 11.02
C PRO A 36 1.88 -6.45 9.94
N MET A 37 1.32 -6.57 8.74
CA MET A 37 1.63 -5.71 7.61
C MET A 37 0.48 -4.71 7.45
N ILE A 38 0.82 -3.43 7.39
CA ILE A 38 -0.11 -2.32 7.22
C ILE A 38 0.15 -1.74 5.84
N GLU A 39 -0.86 -1.82 4.99
CA GLU A 39 -0.81 -1.26 3.64
C GLU A 39 -1.30 0.20 3.69
N ILE A 40 -0.54 1.11 3.09
CA ILE A 40 -0.84 2.54 3.08
C ILE A 40 -0.76 3.14 1.67
N ALA A 41 -1.46 4.25 1.48
CA ALA A 41 -1.21 5.24 0.44
C ALA A 41 -0.66 6.54 1.07
N TYR A 42 -0.02 7.37 0.26
CA TYR A 42 0.58 8.65 0.66
C TYR A 42 1.62 8.48 1.80
N PRO A 43 2.70 7.74 1.57
CA PRO A 43 3.78 7.57 2.54
C PRO A 43 4.46 8.92 2.85
N THR A 44 4.81 9.15 4.12
CA THR A 44 5.61 10.32 4.51
C THR A 44 7.04 10.21 4.00
N ASP A 45 7.74 11.35 3.88
CA ASP A 45 9.14 11.36 3.50
C ASP A 45 10.03 10.59 4.49
N GLU A 46 9.65 10.58 5.77
CA GLU A 46 10.32 9.78 6.79
C GLU A 46 10.24 8.27 6.48
N LEU A 47 9.06 7.79 6.11
CA LEU A 47 8.88 6.39 5.71
C LEU A 47 9.66 6.06 4.43
N LYS A 48 9.69 6.99 3.47
CA LYS A 48 10.43 6.81 2.21
C LYS A 48 11.94 6.71 2.42
N ARG A 49 12.52 7.46 3.36
CA ARG A 49 13.98 7.44 3.63
C ARG A 49 14.49 6.07 4.06
N ASP A 50 13.72 5.35 4.88
CA ASP A 50 14.10 4.04 5.43
C ASP A 50 13.43 2.87 4.68
N ALA A 51 12.85 3.15 3.51
CA ALA A 51 12.12 2.15 2.74
C ALA A 51 13.07 1.20 1.99
N LEU A 52 12.72 -0.08 2.00
CA LEU A 52 13.27 -1.07 1.09
C LEU A 52 12.41 -1.13 -0.17
N GLU A 53 13.01 -0.98 -1.35
CA GLU A 53 12.35 -1.25 -2.63
C GLU A 53 12.12 -2.76 -2.79
N LEU A 54 10.89 -3.12 -3.14
CA LEU A 54 10.44 -4.45 -3.45
C LEU A 54 10.07 -4.50 -4.94
N LYS A 55 10.68 -5.43 -5.67
CA LYS A 55 10.29 -5.74 -7.05
C LYS A 55 9.27 -6.87 -7.01
N GLU A 56 8.00 -6.52 -7.10
CA GLU A 56 6.91 -7.48 -7.07
C GLU A 56 6.52 -7.87 -8.49
N GLN A 57 6.31 -9.17 -8.71
CA GLN A 57 5.74 -9.66 -9.96
C GLN A 57 4.37 -10.28 -9.65
N VAL A 58 3.32 -9.64 -10.13
CA VAL A 58 1.94 -10.09 -9.92
C VAL A 58 1.30 -10.30 -11.29
N ASN A 59 0.89 -11.54 -11.58
CA ASN A 59 0.29 -11.92 -12.87
C ASN A 59 1.14 -11.52 -14.09
N GLY A 60 2.47 -11.61 -13.99
CA GLY A 60 3.39 -11.21 -15.05
C GLY A 60 3.70 -9.72 -15.11
N LEU A 61 2.91 -8.86 -14.44
CA LEU A 61 3.22 -7.43 -14.31
C LEU A 61 4.27 -7.21 -13.22
N ARG A 62 5.32 -6.45 -13.56
CA ARG A 62 6.28 -5.94 -12.58
C ARG A 62 5.73 -4.68 -11.96
N ARG A 63 5.65 -4.63 -10.63
CA ARG A 63 5.30 -3.45 -9.86
C ARG A 63 6.42 -3.15 -8.87
N ARG A 64 6.65 -1.85 -8.66
CA ARG A 64 7.50 -1.39 -7.57
C ARG A 64 6.62 -1.21 -6.35
N ALA A 65 7.06 -1.79 -5.25
CA ALA A 65 6.50 -1.56 -3.95
C ALA A 65 7.63 -1.20 -2.99
N TYR A 66 7.25 -0.70 -1.84
CA TYR A 66 8.18 -0.24 -0.82
C TYR A 66 7.70 -0.76 0.53
N ALA A 67 8.64 -1.07 1.39
CA ALA A 67 8.34 -1.45 2.76
C ALA A 67 9.30 -0.81 3.76
N ALA A 68 8.74 -0.31 4.86
CA ALA A 68 9.48 0.20 6.00
C ALA A 68 9.03 -0.49 7.29
N ARG A 69 9.86 -0.43 8.33
CA ARG A 69 9.51 -0.94 9.67
C ARG A 69 9.07 0.22 10.55
N LEU A 70 7.91 0.08 11.21
CA LEU A 70 7.42 1.08 12.17
C LEU A 70 6.73 0.40 13.34
N GLY A 71 7.20 0.68 14.56
CA GLY A 71 6.54 0.23 15.80
C GLY A 71 6.33 -1.29 15.91
N GLY A 72 7.19 -2.10 15.27
CA GLY A 72 7.07 -3.56 15.22
C GLY A 72 6.19 -4.10 14.08
N CYS A 73 5.55 -3.23 13.30
CA CYS A 73 4.81 -3.56 12.08
C CYS A 73 5.68 -3.39 10.83
N ILE A 74 5.25 -4.02 9.74
CA ILE A 74 5.72 -3.73 8.39
C ILE A 74 4.72 -2.74 7.79
N VAL A 75 5.20 -1.60 7.32
CA VAL A 75 4.40 -0.64 6.54
C VAL A 75 4.76 -0.85 5.08
N HIS A 76 3.76 -1.05 4.24
CA HIS A 76 3.93 -1.37 2.82
C HIS A 76 3.09 -0.42 1.98
N TRP A 77 3.63 0.02 0.86
CA TRP A 77 2.91 0.81 -0.13
C TRP A 77 3.44 0.50 -1.53
N HIS A 78 2.60 0.70 -2.53
CA HIS A 78 3.03 0.63 -3.91
C HIS A 78 3.58 1.99 -4.34
N GLU A 79 4.48 1.99 -5.33
CA GLU A 79 4.76 3.22 -6.07
C GLU A 79 3.42 3.73 -6.61
N ASP A 80 3.06 4.97 -6.28
CA ASP A 80 1.92 5.61 -6.92
C ASP A 80 2.15 5.52 -8.43
N LEU A 81 1.22 4.86 -9.14
CA LEU A 81 1.15 5.04 -10.59
C LEU A 81 0.98 6.55 -10.79
N PRO A 82 1.76 7.18 -11.68
CA PRO A 82 1.73 8.62 -11.86
C PRO A 82 0.28 9.08 -12.00
N GLN A 83 -0.05 10.16 -11.30
CA GLN A 83 -1.39 10.74 -11.23
C GLN A 83 -1.93 11.14 -12.63
N ASP A 84 -1.06 11.20 -13.65
CA ASP A 84 -1.39 11.34 -15.07
C ASP A 84 -2.33 10.25 -15.62
N ASP A 85 -2.27 9.02 -15.10
CA ASP A 85 -3.08 7.88 -15.56
C ASP A 85 -4.58 8.08 -15.25
N PHE A 86 -4.88 8.82 -14.18
CA PHE A 86 -6.25 9.07 -13.73
C PHE A 86 -6.92 10.19 -14.55
N GLU A 87 -6.16 11.16 -15.06
CA GLU A 87 -6.71 12.22 -15.91
C GLU A 87 -6.94 11.75 -17.35
N LEU A 88 -6.09 10.86 -17.89
CA LEU A 88 -6.28 10.32 -19.25
C LEU A 88 -7.41 9.28 -19.35
N THR A 89 -7.62 8.49 -18.29
CA THR A 89 -8.62 7.40 -18.30
C THR A 89 -9.91 7.74 -17.54
N GLY A 90 -9.96 8.86 -16.82
CA GLY A 90 -11.12 9.26 -16.00
C GLY A 90 -12.42 9.48 -16.78
N ASN A 91 -12.33 9.70 -18.10
CA ASN A 91 -13.49 9.83 -19.00
C ASN A 91 -13.74 8.57 -19.85
N MET A 92 -12.90 7.53 -19.73
CA MET A 92 -13.07 6.29 -20.48
C MET A 92 -14.12 5.40 -19.83
N THR A 93 -15.00 4.85 -20.65
CA THR A 93 -15.83 3.72 -20.26
C THR A 93 -14.95 2.50 -19.98
N ALA A 94 -15.47 1.54 -19.21
CA ALA A 94 -14.74 0.31 -18.88
C ALA A 94 -14.25 -0.47 -20.12
N VAL A 95 -14.97 -0.37 -21.24
CA VAL A 95 -14.61 -1.01 -22.52
C VAL A 95 -13.42 -0.31 -23.18
N GLU A 96 -13.40 1.03 -23.16
CA GLU A 96 -12.31 1.83 -23.70
C GLU A 96 -11.03 1.63 -22.91
N TYR A 97 -11.13 1.52 -21.58
CA TYR A 97 -10.00 1.17 -20.73
C TYR A 97 -9.41 -0.20 -21.08
N LEU A 98 -10.26 -1.21 -21.32
CA LEU A 98 -9.83 -2.55 -21.72
C LEU A 98 -9.12 -2.54 -23.08
N HIS A 99 -9.61 -1.75 -24.04
CA HIS A 99 -8.98 -1.57 -25.35
C HIS A 99 -7.65 -0.82 -25.26
N HIS A 100 -7.59 0.26 -24.47
CA HIS A 100 -6.37 1.03 -24.23
C HIS A 100 -5.24 0.16 -23.66
N ARG A 101 -5.60 -0.68 -22.68
CA ARG A 101 -4.69 -1.65 -22.07
C ARG A 101 -4.29 -2.78 -23.02
N ALA A 102 -5.22 -3.27 -23.85
CA ALA A 102 -4.94 -4.30 -24.85
C ALA A 102 -4.00 -3.81 -25.96
N ALA A 103 -3.99 -2.50 -26.23
CA ALA A 103 -3.08 -1.85 -27.17
C ALA A 103 -1.66 -1.63 -26.61
N GLY A 104 -1.40 -2.00 -25.35
CA GLY A 104 -0.07 -1.95 -24.74
C GLY A 104 0.37 -0.57 -24.26
N PHE A 105 -0.55 0.39 -24.18
CA PHE A 105 -0.28 1.65 -23.50
C PHE A 105 -0.25 1.40 -21.98
N PRO A 106 0.70 2.02 -21.25
CA PRO A 106 0.62 2.07 -19.80
C PRO A 106 -0.69 2.79 -19.41
N ALA A 107 -1.19 2.49 -18.20
CA ALA A 107 -2.32 3.24 -17.66
C ALA A 107 -1.99 4.73 -17.65
#